data_AF-A0AAD3WT36-F1
#
_entry.id   AF-A0AAD3WT36-F1
#
_cell.length_a   1.000
_cell.length_b   1.000
_cell.length_c   1.000
_cell.angle_alpha   90.00
_cell.angle_beta   90.00
_cell.angle_gamma   90.00
#
_symmetry.space_group_name_H-M   'P 1'
#
loop_
_entity.id
_entity.type
_entity.pdbx_description
1 polymer ?
#
loop_
_entity_poly.entity_id
_entity_poly.type
_entity_poly.pdbx_seq_one_letter_code
_entity_poly.pdbx_strand_id
1 'polypeptide(L)'
;MENLAAFTERNISNHSTFNAWIYDSNLNYKTLDIAEKLNSTQLSQLIDSNLHLIIENIIEHKFFIIFSELSIVTEIIFKNNQVIEIK
;
A
#
# COMPACT_ATOMS: atom_id res chain seq x y z
N MET A 1 -6.10 -10.43 -5.76
CA MET A 1 -5.65 -9.52 -6.84
C MET A 1 -6.81 -8.72 -7.46
N GLU A 2 -6.71 -7.39 -7.52
CA GLU A 2 -7.70 -6.48 -8.10
C GLU A 2 -7.06 -5.32 -8.89
N ASN A 3 -7.84 -4.59 -9.69
CA ASN A 3 -7.36 -3.45 -10.48
C ASN A 3 -7.06 -2.23 -9.59
N LEU A 4 -5.94 -1.56 -9.84
CA LEU A 4 -5.47 -0.42 -9.04
C LEU A 4 -6.41 0.78 -9.06
N ALA A 5 -7.02 1.12 -10.19
CA ALA A 5 -7.96 2.24 -10.27
C ALA A 5 -9.23 1.97 -9.46
N ALA A 6 -9.78 0.76 -9.56
CA ALA A 6 -10.94 0.34 -8.78
C ALA A 6 -10.63 0.29 -7.27
N PHE A 7 -9.45 -0.20 -6.90
CA PHE A 7 -8.97 -0.16 -5.52
C PHE A 7 -8.92 1.27 -5.00
N THR A 8 -8.28 2.18 -5.74
CA THR A 8 -8.12 3.57 -5.34
C THR A 8 -9.47 4.29 -5.21
N GLU A 9 -10.37 4.13 -6.19
CA GLU A 9 -11.71 4.73 -6.15
C GLU A 9 -12.52 4.27 -4.93
N ARG A 10 -12.57 2.96 -4.68
CA ARG A 10 -13.26 2.39 -3.51
C ARG A 10 -12.72 2.97 -2.20
N ASN A 11 -11.40 3.06 -2.07
CA ASN A 11 -10.77 3.54 -0.85
C ASN A 11 -10.85 5.07 -0.69
N ILE A 12 -10.94 5.83 -1.79
CA ILE A 12 -11.31 7.25 -1.78
C ILE A 12 -12.71 7.41 -1.20
N SER A 13 -13.70 6.70 -1.75
CA SER A 13 -15.10 6.79 -1.32
C SER A 13 -15.28 6.38 0.14
N ASN A 14 -14.49 5.43 0.62
CA ASN A 14 -14.53 4.95 2.00
C ASN A 14 -13.71 5.83 2.98
N HIS A 15 -13.11 6.93 2.53
CA HIS A 15 -12.21 7.76 3.34
C HIS A 15 -11.12 6.94 4.06
N SER A 16 -10.65 5.88 3.41
CA SER A 16 -9.70 4.95 4.03
C SER A 16 -8.36 5.64 4.28
N THR A 17 -7.74 5.29 5.40
CA THR A 17 -6.44 5.83 5.80
C THR A 17 -5.41 4.73 5.80
N PHE A 18 -4.23 5.00 5.24
CA PHE A 18 -3.19 4.01 5.07
C PHE A 18 -1.89 4.39 5.75
N ASN A 19 -1.20 3.38 6.29
CA ASN A 19 0.24 3.48 6.51
C ASN A 19 0.95 3.05 5.22
N ALA A 20 1.91 3.83 4.74
CA ALA A 20 2.81 3.40 3.69
C ALA A 20 4.00 2.67 4.28
N TRP A 21 4.40 1.59 3.61
CA TRP A 21 5.57 0.80 3.91
C TRP A 21 6.45 0.79 2.67
N ILE A 22 7.67 1.27 2.82
CA ILE A 22 8.67 1.31 1.75
C ILE A 22 9.69 0.20 1.97
N TYR A 23 10.20 -0.34 0.87
CA TYR A 23 11.26 -1.33 0.90
C TYR A 23 12.61 -0.63 1.07
N ASP A 24 13.33 -0.93 2.14
CA ASP A 24 14.64 -0.35 2.42
C ASP A 24 15.78 -1.16 1.78
N SER A 25 16.98 -0.57 1.74
CA SER A 25 18.18 -1.21 1.18
C SER A 25 18.65 -2.44 1.96
N ASN A 26 18.11 -2.70 3.15
CA ASN A 26 18.42 -3.87 3.97
C ASN A 26 17.40 -5.00 3.75
N LEU A 27 16.63 -4.93 2.66
CA LEU A 27 15.60 -5.92 2.31
C LEU A 27 14.45 -6.01 3.33
N ASN A 28 14.20 -4.94 4.09
CA ASN A 28 13.12 -4.86 5.06
C ASN A 28 12.14 -3.76 4.70
N TYR A 29 10.86 -4.01 4.97
CA TYR A 29 9.85 -2.97 4.86
C TYR A 29 9.85 -2.10 6.12
N LYS A 30 9.80 -0.79 5.94
CA LYS A 30 9.69 0.18 7.04
C LYS A 30 8.52 1.10 6.78
N THR A 31 7.80 1.45 7.83
CA THR A 31 6.77 2.50 7.75
C THR A 31 7.44 3.80 7.31
N LEU A 32 6.90 4.42 6.28
CA LEU A 32 7.20 5.81 5.98
C LEU A 32 6.57 6.61 7.12
N ASP A 33 7.39 7.17 8.00
CA ASP A 33 6.95 8.01 9.12
C ASP A 33 6.53 9.36 8.57
N ILE A 34 5.44 9.37 7.80
CA ILE A 34 4.80 10.58 7.33
C ILE A 34 4.00 11.10 8.51
N ALA A 35 4.29 12.31 8.96
CA ALA A 35 3.59 12.98 10.06
C ALA A 35 2.06 13.03 9.86
N GLU A 36 1.59 12.79 8.63
CA GLU A 36 0.20 12.59 8.27
C GLU A 36 0.05 11.26 7.51
N LYS A 37 -0.87 10.40 7.97
CA LYS A 37 -1.23 9.15 7.28
C LYS A 37 -1.57 9.44 5.82
N LEU A 38 -1.21 8.53 4.91
CA LEU A 38 -1.51 8.71 3.50
C LEU A 38 -3.02 8.81 3.29
N ASN A 39 -3.45 9.96 2.80
CA ASN A 39 -4.77 10.08 2.19
C ASN A 39 -4.72 9.53 0.75
N SER A 40 -5.89 9.32 0.18
CA SER A 40 -6.04 8.73 -1.14
C SER A 40 -5.38 9.52 -2.27
N THR A 41 -5.24 10.84 -2.15
CA THR A 41 -4.56 11.67 -3.16
C THR A 41 -3.05 11.46 -3.13
N GLN A 42 -2.46 11.41 -1.93
CA GLN A 42 -1.03 11.13 -1.75
C GLN A 42 -0.70 9.69 -2.19
N LEU A 43 -1.61 8.75 -1.97
CA LEU A 43 -1.47 7.38 -2.47
C LEU A 43 -1.34 7.34 -4.00
N SER A 44 -2.18 8.07 -4.73
CA SER A 44 -2.09 8.17 -6.20
C SER A 44 -0.74 8.74 -6.66
N GLN A 45 -0.22 9.77 -6.00
CA GLN A 45 1.08 10.35 -6.35
C GLN A 45 2.25 9.37 -6.13
N LEU A 46 2.19 8.55 -5.08
CA LEU A 46 3.19 7.51 -4.83
C LEU A 46 3.10 6.38 -5.84
N ILE A 47 1.88 5.99 -6.25
CA ILE A 47 1.66 5.04 -7.34
C ILE A 47 2.35 5.51 -8.62
N ASP A 48 2.17 6.79 -8.98
CA ASP A 48 2.75 7.38 -10.19
C ASP A 48 4.30 7.41 -10.17
N SER A 49 4.90 7.34 -8.99
CA SER A 49 6.37 7.32 -8.82
C SER A 49 7.02 5.96 -9.08
N ASN A 50 6.24 4.92 -9.41
CA ASN A 50 6.70 3.53 -9.61
C ASN A 50 7.46 2.91 -8.42
N LEU A 51 7.21 3.40 -7.22
CA LEU A 51 7.73 2.79 -6.01
C LEU A 51 6.93 1.53 -5.68
N HIS A 52 7.62 0.41 -5.43
CA HIS A 52 7.00 -0.78 -4.85
C HIS A 52 6.54 -0.43 -3.43
N LEU A 53 5.22 -0.33 -3.26
CA LEU A 53 4.61 0.15 -2.02
C LEU A 53 3.81 -0.99 -1.37
N ILE A 54 4.05 -1.23 -0.09
CA ILE A 54 3.08 -1.91 0.76
C ILE A 54 2.24 -0.84 1.45
N ILE A 55 0.92 -1.02 1.47
CA ILE A 55 0.02 -0.18 2.27
C ILE A 55 -0.71 -1.04 3.28
N GLU A 56 -0.91 -0.48 4.46
CA GLU A 56 -1.74 -1.05 5.51
C GLU A 56 -3.01 -0.24 5.62
N ASN A 57 -4.17 -0.86 5.36
CA ASN A 57 -5.45 -0.28 5.72
C ASN A 57 -5.61 -0.38 7.24
N ILE A 58 -5.61 0.77 7.91
CA ILE A 58 -5.58 0.85 9.37
C ILE A 58 -6.88 0.33 10.00
N ILE A 59 -8.01 0.51 9.31
CA ILE A 59 -9.33 0.10 9.84
C ILE A 59 -9.52 -1.41 9.68
N GLU A 60 -9.16 -1.93 8.51
CA GLU A 60 -9.34 -3.35 8.20
C GLU A 60 -8.18 -4.22 8.71
N HIS A 61 -7.08 -3.61 9.15
CA HIS A 61 -5.82 -4.28 9.50
C HIS A 61 -5.33 -5.23 8.40
N LYS A 62 -5.48 -4.79 7.14
CA LYS A 62 -5.07 -5.53 5.94
C LYS A 62 -3.90 -4.86 5.25
N PHE A 63 -3.01 -5.69 4.72
CA PHE A 63 -1.85 -5.23 3.96
C PHE A 63 -2.04 -5.52 2.48
N PHE A 64 -1.59 -4.60 1.65
CA PHE A 64 -1.66 -4.71 0.20
C PHE A 64 -0.33 -4.35 -0.43
N ILE A 65 0.09 -5.09 -1.46
CA ILE A 65 1.17 -4.66 -2.36
C ILE A 65 0.55 -3.99 -3.57
N ILE A 66 1.12 -2.85 -3.94
CA ILE A 66 0.81 -2.14 -5.17
C ILE A 66 1.90 -2.45 -6.21
N PHE A 67 1.47 -2.99 -7.34
CA PHE A 67 2.29 -3.15 -8.54
C PHE A 67 1.86 -2.09 -9.57
N SER A 68 2.42 -0.87 -9.48
CA SER A 68 2.04 0.26 -10.34
C SER A 68 2.24 -0.06 -11.82
N GLU A 69 3.36 -0.70 -12.19
CA GLU A 69 3.69 -1.09 -13.55
C GLU A 69 2.64 -2.02 -14.19
N LEU A 70 1.97 -2.82 -13.35
CA LEU A 70 0.94 -3.77 -13.77
C LEU A 70 -0.47 -3.22 -13.53
N SER A 71 -0.61 -2.05 -12.92
CA SER A 71 -1.91 -1.48 -12.50
C SER A 71 -2.74 -2.44 -11.64
N ILE A 72 -2.06 -3.16 -10.74
CA ILE A 72 -2.64 -4.23 -9.91
C ILE A 72 -2.35 -3.99 -8.43
N VAL A 73 -3.32 -4.33 -7.59
CA VAL A 73 -3.18 -4.42 -6.12
C VAL A 73 -3.50 -5.83 -5.67
N THR A 74 -2.79 -6.32 -4.66
CA THR A 74 -3.10 -7.62 -4.07
C THR A 74 -2.95 -7.61 -2.56
N GLU A 75 -3.87 -8.29 -1.87
CA GLU A 75 -3.78 -8.47 -0.42
C GLU A 75 -2.59 -9.40 -0.11
N ILE A 76 -1.87 -9.10 0.96
CA ILE A 76 -0.74 -9.90 1.42
C ILE A 76 -0.87 -10.23 2.91
N ILE A 77 -0.17 -11.29 3.32
CA ILE A 77 0.12 -11.52 4.74
C ILE A 77 1.48 -10.94 5.03
N PHE A 78 1.50 -9.97 5.93
CA PHE A 78 2.68 -9.22 6.32
C PHE A 78 2.94 -9.39 7.82
N LYS A 79 4.15 -9.80 8.20
CA LYS A 79 4.53 -10.02 9.59
C LYS A 79 6.01 -9.78 9.78
N ASN A 80 6.39 -9.16 10.90
CA ASN A 80 7.78 -8.84 11.23
C ASN A 80 8.51 -8.13 10.07
N ASN A 81 7.83 -7.18 9.43
CA ASN A 81 8.35 -6.38 8.31
C ASN A 81 8.70 -7.18 7.04
N GLN A 82 8.13 -8.39 6.90
CA GLN A 82 8.32 -9.27 5.76
C GLN A 82 6.98 -9.74 5.19
N VAL A 83 6.94 -9.90 3.86
CA VAL A 83 5.82 -10.53 3.16
C VAL A 83 5.95 -12.04 3.31
N ILE A 84 4.94 -12.67 3.91
CA ILE A 84 4.90 -14.12 4.11
C ILE A 84 4.09 -14.80 3.00
N GLU A 85 3.03 -14.14 2.52
CA GLU A 85 2.11 -14.72 1.54
C GLU A 85 1.47 -13.63 0.68
N ILE A 86 1.17 -13.98 -0.57
CA ILE A 86 0.40 -13.18 -1.52
C ILE A 86 -0.94 -13.87 -1.77
N LYS A 87 -2.06 -13.17 -1.57
CA LYS A 87 -3.43 -13.69 -1.76
C LYS A 87 -4.05 -13.26 -3.09
#